data_AF-A0A8B6FQ65-F1
#
_entry.id   AF-A0A8B6FQ65-F1
#
_cell.length_a   1.000
_cell.length_b   1.000
_cell.length_c   1.000
_cell.angle_alpha   90.00
_cell.angle_beta   90.00
_cell.angle_gamma   90.00
#
_symmetry.space_group_name_H-M   'P 1'
#
loop_
_entity.id
_entity.type
_entity.pdbx_description
1 polymer ?
#
loop_
_entity_poly.entity_id
_entity_poly.type
_entity_poly.pdbx_seq_one_letter_code
_entity_poly.pdbx_strand_id
1 'polypeptide(L)'
;MEFVHFSVLQIFLLILSFYFVVGNIKNGCIEKSLEAREEEARIVVTATVKNLMLDTKHPGMVMGEVEIKRVFKGGAILNNFIKPTRNRIRHRRLHQRIQVEGFRDPKICDSDIRRI
;
A
#
# COMPACT_ATOMS: atom_id res chain seq x y z
N MET A 1 -1.39 -27.62 -50.44
CA MET A 1 -0.51 -26.65 -49.75
C MET A 1 -1.23 -26.12 -48.51
N GLU A 2 -1.53 -26.97 -47.52
CA GLU A 2 -2.36 -26.61 -46.35
C GLU A 2 -1.57 -26.62 -45.03
N PHE A 3 -0.34 -27.13 -45.04
CA PHE A 3 0.50 -27.27 -43.84
C PHE A 3 1.09 -25.96 -43.32
N VAL A 4 1.20 -24.93 -44.16
CA VAL A 4 1.88 -23.67 -43.79
C VAL A 4 0.97 -22.75 -42.95
N HIS A 5 -0.36 -22.86 -43.10
CA HIS A 5 -1.29 -22.01 -42.35
C HIS A 5 -1.41 -22.38 -40.87
N PHE A 6 -1.21 -23.66 -40.52
CA PHE A 6 -1.36 -24.13 -39.14
C PHE A 6 -0.19 -23.68 -38.24
N SER A 7 1.03 -23.60 -38.79
CA SER A 7 2.23 -23.20 -38.03
C SER A 7 2.23 -21.71 -37.67
N VAL A 8 1.75 -20.85 -38.57
CA VAL A 8 1.72 -19.39 -38.34
C VAL A 8 0.75 -19.01 -37.22
N LEU A 9 -0.41 -19.67 -37.14
CA LEU A 9 -1.41 -19.43 -36.09
C LEU A 9 -0.88 -19.81 -34.71
N GLN A 10 -0.14 -20.91 -34.62
CA GLN A 10 0.43 -21.43 -33.38
C GLN A 10 1.58 -20.53 -32.87
N ILE A 11 2.37 -19.96 -33.77
CA ILE A 11 3.40 -18.96 -33.45
C ILE A 11 2.75 -17.66 -32.96
N PHE A 12 1.67 -17.20 -33.61
CA PHE A 12 0.93 -16.00 -33.19
C PHE A 12 0.35 -16.13 -31.78
N LEU A 13 -0.20 -17.30 -31.44
CA LEU A 13 -0.73 -17.59 -30.11
C LEU A 13 0.37 -17.59 -29.03
N LEU A 14 1.56 -18.11 -29.34
CA LEU A 14 2.69 -18.06 -28.41
C LEU A 14 3.19 -16.63 -28.18
N ILE A 15 3.25 -15.80 -29.23
CA ILE A 15 3.64 -14.39 -29.11
C ILE A 15 2.62 -13.62 -28.25
N LEU A 16 1.32 -13.83 -28.47
CA LEU A 16 0.25 -13.23 -27.66
C LEU A 16 0.33 -13.64 -26.18
N SER A 17 0.70 -14.90 -25.90
CA SER A 17 0.90 -15.36 -24.52
C SER A 17 2.11 -14.70 -23.84
N PHE A 18 3.16 -14.38 -24.59
CA PHE A 18 4.35 -13.72 -24.07
C PHE A 18 4.10 -12.24 -23.73
N TYR A 19 3.26 -11.55 -24.50
CA TYR A 19 2.90 -10.15 -24.22
C TYR A 19 1.95 -9.98 -23.03
N PHE A 20 1.17 -10.99 -22.65
CA PHE A 20 0.25 -10.88 -21.51
C PHE A 20 0.96 -10.99 -20.14
N VAL A 21 2.22 -11.41 -20.11
CA VAL A 21 3.05 -11.54 -18.89
C VAL A 21 3.88 -10.28 -18.62
N VAL A 22 3.53 -9.13 -19.21
CA VAL A 22 4.07 -7.85 -18.75
C VAL A 22 3.23 -7.38 -17.57
N GLY A 23 3.51 -7.98 -16.41
CA GLY A 23 3.05 -7.48 -15.13
C GLY A 23 3.44 -6.01 -14.95
N ASN A 24 2.65 -5.28 -14.16
CA ASN A 24 2.79 -3.85 -13.92
C ASN A 24 4.14 -3.50 -13.26
N ILE A 25 5.22 -3.41 -14.04
CA ILE A 25 6.54 -2.97 -13.58
C ILE A 25 6.52 -1.43 -13.56
N LYS A 26 6.34 -0.86 -12.37
CA LYS A 26 6.56 0.56 -12.14
C LYS A 26 8.01 0.72 -11.68
N ASN A 27 8.89 1.26 -12.53
CA ASN A 27 10.30 1.56 -12.22
C ASN A 27 11.12 0.38 -11.64
N GLY A 28 10.97 -0.84 -12.16
CA GLY A 28 11.72 -2.01 -11.69
C GLY A 28 11.24 -2.59 -10.36
N CYS A 29 10.16 -2.07 -9.79
CA CYS A 29 9.54 -2.63 -8.61
C CYS A 29 8.45 -3.65 -8.99
N ILE A 30 8.49 -4.82 -8.37
CA ILE A 30 7.49 -5.88 -8.56
C ILE A 30 6.44 -5.73 -7.45
N GLU A 31 5.31 -5.14 -7.79
CA GLU A 31 4.20 -4.96 -6.85
C GLU A 31 3.30 -6.21 -6.81
N LYS A 32 2.89 -6.62 -5.60
CA LYS A 32 1.91 -7.70 -5.42
C LYS A 32 0.53 -7.27 -5.95
N SER A 33 -0.31 -8.24 -6.31
CA SER A 33 -1.69 -7.97 -6.72
C SER A 33 -2.49 -7.30 -5.59
N LEU A 34 -3.58 -6.61 -5.94
CA LEU A 34 -4.40 -5.90 -4.96
C LEU A 34 -4.99 -6.86 -3.92
N GLU A 35 -5.40 -8.05 -4.35
CA GLU A 35 -5.99 -9.10 -3.53
C GLU A 35 -4.99 -9.61 -2.49
N ALA A 36 -3.75 -9.91 -2.93
CA ALA A 36 -2.70 -10.35 -2.02
C ALA A 36 -2.33 -9.28 -0.99
N ARG A 37 -2.30 -8.00 -1.41
CA ARG A 37 -2.04 -6.87 -0.50
C ARG A 37 -3.17 -6.68 0.51
N GLU A 38 -4.41 -6.85 0.08
CA GLU A 38 -5.58 -6.78 0.94
C GLU A 38 -5.54 -7.88 2.00
N GLU A 39 -5.22 -9.11 1.59
CA GLU A 39 -5.16 -10.28 2.47
C GLU A 39 -4.10 -10.12 3.57
N GLU A 40 -2.90 -9.65 3.21
CA GLU A 40 -1.78 -9.42 4.14
C GLU A 40 -2.04 -8.22 5.08
N ALA A 41 -2.75 -7.18 4.60
CA ALA A 41 -3.02 -5.98 5.37
C ALA A 41 -4.19 -6.17 6.36
N ARG A 42 -3.87 -6.20 7.65
CA ARG A 42 -4.89 -6.30 8.73
C ARG A 42 -5.69 -5.00 8.94
N ILE A 43 -5.11 -3.85 8.58
CA ILE A 43 -5.71 -2.52 8.75
C ILE A 43 -5.56 -1.75 7.44
N VAL A 44 -6.66 -1.17 6.95
CA VAL A 44 -6.67 -0.32 5.77
C VAL A 44 -7.46 0.94 6.09
N VAL A 45 -6.81 2.10 5.92
CA VAL A 45 -7.39 3.41 6.27
C VAL A 45 -7.01 4.47 5.23
N THR A 46 -7.81 5.52 5.14
CA THR A 46 -7.39 6.80 4.56
C THR A 46 -6.99 7.73 5.70
N ALA A 47 -5.85 8.39 5.55
CA ALA A 47 -5.32 9.29 6.56
C ALA A 47 -4.56 10.45 5.92
N THR A 48 -4.38 11.52 6.68
CA THR A 48 -3.55 12.67 6.30
C THR A 48 -2.32 12.69 7.19
N VAL A 49 -1.13 12.76 6.61
CA VAL A 49 0.11 12.90 7.39
C VAL A 49 0.16 14.29 8.01
N LYS A 50 0.35 14.34 9.33
CA LYS A 50 0.51 15.58 10.09
C LYS A 50 1.96 15.86 10.41
N ASN A 51 2.72 14.84 10.76
CA ASN A 51 4.12 14.99 11.14
C ASN A 51 4.96 13.84 10.60
N LEU A 52 6.22 14.11 10.28
CA LEU A 52 7.20 13.11 9.87
C LEU A 52 8.38 13.18 10.82
N MET A 53 8.84 12.01 11.25
CA MET A 53 9.94 11.83 12.20
C MET A 53 10.89 10.80 11.61
N LEU A 54 12.19 10.95 11.85
CA LEU A 54 13.15 9.92 11.46
C LEU A 54 12.92 8.66 12.30
N ASP A 55 12.97 7.50 11.66
CA ASP A 55 13.00 6.23 12.37
C ASP A 55 14.42 6.00 12.91
N THR A 56 14.55 5.90 14.25
CA THR A 56 15.85 5.65 14.89
C THR A 56 16.28 4.19 14.79
N LYS A 57 15.36 3.27 14.49
CA LYS A 57 15.63 1.83 14.37
C LYS A 57 16.01 1.44 12.94
N HIS A 58 15.46 2.12 11.94
CA HIS A 58 15.67 1.81 10.53
C HIS A 58 16.24 3.02 9.78
N PRO A 59 17.58 3.10 9.60
CA PRO A 59 18.21 4.20 8.89
C PRO A 59 17.64 4.38 7.48
N GLY A 60 17.26 5.61 7.15
CA GLY A 60 16.67 5.95 5.84
C GLY A 60 15.14 5.84 5.77
N MET A 61 14.51 5.19 6.75
CA MET A 61 13.05 5.17 6.88
C MET A 61 12.54 6.31 7.76
N VAL A 62 11.26 6.64 7.60
CA VAL A 62 10.60 7.65 8.41
C VAL A 62 9.30 7.11 9.01
N MET A 63 8.93 7.70 10.14
CA MET A 63 7.70 7.45 10.85
C MET A 63 6.79 8.66 10.68
N GLY A 64 5.49 8.42 10.46
CA GLY A 64 4.51 9.47 10.28
C GLY A 64 3.47 9.47 11.39
N GLU A 65 3.21 10.63 11.98
CA GLU A 65 1.97 10.85 12.72
C GLU A 65 0.87 11.15 11.71
N VAL A 66 -0.16 10.30 11.66
CA VAL A 66 -1.24 10.39 10.69
C VAL A 66 -2.58 10.58 11.37
N GLU A 67 -3.40 11.43 10.77
CA GLU A 67 -4.77 11.71 11.19
C GLU A 67 -5.75 10.91 10.33
N ILE A 68 -6.47 9.98 10.95
CA ILE A 68 -7.37 9.06 10.24
C ILE A 68 -8.63 9.79 9.76
N LYS A 69 -8.99 9.54 8.50
CA LYS A 69 -10.20 10.08 7.85
C LYS A 69 -11.29 9.03 7.74
N ARG A 70 -10.98 7.85 7.22
CA ARG A 70 -11.90 6.70 7.10
C ARG A 70 -11.17 5.37 7.29
N VAL A 71 -11.87 4.39 7.83
CA VAL A 71 -11.38 3.02 8.01
C VAL A 71 -12.13 2.10 7.05
N PHE A 72 -11.39 1.28 6.30
CA PHE A 72 -11.94 0.29 5.37
C PHE A 72 -11.83 -1.13 5.91
N LYS A 73 -10.77 -1.43 6.69
CA LYS A 73 -10.53 -2.74 7.31
C LYS A 73 -9.84 -2.59 8.67
N GLY A 74 -10.12 -3.50 9.60
CA GLY A 74 -9.35 -3.62 10.85
C GLY A 74 -9.68 -2.62 11.97
N GLY A 75 -10.86 -1.99 11.96
CA GLY A 75 -11.23 -0.95 12.94
C GLY A 75 -11.14 -1.38 14.41
N ALA A 76 -11.45 -2.65 14.72
CA ALA A 76 -11.30 -3.17 16.08
C ALA A 76 -9.83 -3.21 16.54
N ILE A 77 -8.92 -3.59 15.62
CA ILE A 77 -7.48 -3.65 15.89
C ILE A 77 -6.92 -2.23 16.01
N LEU A 78 -7.41 -1.31 15.17
CA LEU A 78 -7.02 0.09 15.15
C LEU A 78 -7.21 0.78 16.51
N ASN A 79 -8.28 0.44 17.24
CA ASN A 79 -8.56 0.99 18.57
C ASN A 79 -7.44 0.77 19.58
N ASN A 80 -6.63 -0.28 19.41
CA ASN A 80 -5.49 -0.58 20.29
C ASN A 80 -4.31 0.38 20.08
N PHE A 81 -4.24 1.05 18.93
CA PHE A 81 -3.15 1.97 18.57
C PHE A 81 -3.48 3.44 18.80
N ILE A 82 -4.75 3.75 19.07
CA ILE A 82 -5.19 5.12 19.30
C ILE A 82 -4.86 5.51 20.74
N LYS A 83 -4.01 6.52 20.89
CA LYS A 83 -3.72 7.07 22.22
C LYS A 83 -5.02 7.66 22.81
N PRO A 84 -5.46 7.23 24.00
CA PRO A 84 -6.62 7.82 24.64
C PRO A 84 -6.32 9.29 24.93
N THR A 85 -7.05 10.20 24.27
CA THR A 85 -6.91 11.62 24.53
C THR A 85 -7.40 11.86 25.96
N ARG A 86 -6.49 12.24 26.88
CA ARG A 86 -6.77 12.37 28.33
C ARG A 86 -7.89 13.36 28.67
N ASN A 87 -8.34 14.19 27.72
CA ASN A 87 -9.44 15.10 27.91
C ASN A 87 -10.77 14.45 27.51
N ARG A 88 -11.43 13.84 28.51
CA ARG A 88 -12.85 13.43 28.50
C ARG A 88 -13.76 14.67 28.45
N ILE A 89 -13.60 15.54 27.46
CA ILE A 89 -14.59 16.60 27.18
C ILE A 89 -15.34 16.17 25.93
N ARG A 90 -16.48 15.56 26.23
CA ARG A 90 -17.70 15.42 25.44
C ARG A 90 -17.69 16.10 24.06
N HIS A 91 -17.97 15.25 23.06
CA HIS A 91 -18.54 15.54 21.75
C HIS A 91 -17.59 15.88 20.58
N ARG A 92 -17.89 15.19 19.47
CA ARG A 92 -17.57 15.49 18.06
C ARG A 92 -16.14 15.21 17.59
N ARG A 93 -15.99 14.05 16.96
CA ARG A 93 -15.05 13.79 15.85
C ARG A 93 -13.60 14.25 16.12
N LEU A 94 -13.04 13.91 17.27
CA LEU A 94 -11.60 13.97 17.45
C LEU A 94 -10.99 13.01 16.44
N HIS A 95 -10.45 13.57 15.36
CA HIS A 95 -9.75 12.80 14.35
C HIS A 95 -8.65 12.00 15.03
N GLN A 96 -8.80 10.67 15.01
CA GLN A 96 -7.91 9.76 15.71
C GLN A 96 -6.53 9.85 15.06
N ARG A 97 -5.51 10.11 15.88
CA ARG A 97 -4.12 10.15 15.42
C ARG A 97 -3.39 8.89 15.86
N ILE A 98 -2.63 8.33 14.94
CA ILE A 98 -1.78 7.16 15.17
C ILE A 98 -0.37 7.43 14.60
N GLN A 99 0.58 6.64 15.04
CA GLN A 99 1.93 6.62 14.48
C GLN A 99 2.03 5.44 13.51
N VAL A 100 2.54 5.69 12.31
CA VAL A 100 2.76 4.69 11.27
C VAL A 100 4.25 4.67 10.94
N GLU A 101 4.85 3.49 10.97
CA GLU A 101 6.26 3.24 10.66
C GLU A 101 6.40 2.69 9.22
N GLY A 102 7.63 2.65 8.69
CA GLY A 102 7.92 2.00 7.40
C GLY A 102 7.69 2.86 6.15
N PHE A 103 7.53 4.18 6.30
CA PHE A 103 7.62 5.06 5.12
C PHE A 103 9.04 5.06 4.57
N ARG A 104 9.18 5.10 3.24
CA ARG A 104 10.44 4.91 2.50
C ARG A 104 11.07 3.53 2.62
N ASP A 105 10.30 2.51 2.96
CA ASP A 105 10.80 1.13 2.88
C ASP A 105 11.12 0.78 1.40
N PRO A 106 12.38 0.39 1.08
CA PRO A 106 12.77 0.01 -0.28
C PRO A 106 12.05 -1.25 -0.80
N LYS A 107 11.41 -2.03 0.08
CA LYS A 107 10.61 -3.20 -0.31
C LYS A 107 9.21 -2.83 -0.81
N ILE A 108 8.78 -1.58 -0.63
CA ILE A 108 7.45 -1.11 -1.01
C ILE A 108 7.61 -0.07 -2.12
N CYS A 109 6.97 -0.31 -3.28
CA CYS A 109 7.16 0.50 -4.48
C CYS A 109 6.77 1.97 -4.29
N ASP A 110 5.57 2.23 -3.78
CA ASP A 110 5.06 3.59 -3.55
C ASP A 110 5.04 3.89 -2.03
N SER A 111 6.24 3.92 -1.41
CA SER A 111 6.41 4.14 0.05
C SER A 111 6.79 5.56 0.45
N ASP A 112 7.07 6.41 -0.53
CA ASP A 112 7.44 7.80 -0.31
C ASP A 112 6.23 8.66 0.07
N ILE A 113 6.43 9.60 1.00
CA ILE A 113 5.35 10.45 1.48
C ILE A 113 5.78 11.90 1.70
N ARG A 114 4.81 12.81 1.53
CA ARG A 114 5.01 14.26 1.72
C ARG A 114 3.99 14.79 2.71
N ARG A 115 4.39 15.80 3.47
CA ARG A 115 3.46 16.59 4.29
C ARG A 115 2.62 17.46 3.36
N ILE A 116 1.31 17.49 3.61
CA ILE A 116 0.34 18.41 2.99
C ILE A 116 0.03 19.50 3.99
#